data_AF-A0A1Y2N9D2-F1
#
_entry.id   AF-A0A1Y2N9D2-F1
#
_cell.length_a   1.000
_cell.length_b   1.000
_cell.length_c   1.000
_cell.angle_alpha   90.00
_cell.angle_beta   90.00
_cell.angle_gamma   90.00
#
_symmetry.space_group_name_H-M   'P 1'
#
loop_
_entity.id
_entity.type
_entity.pdbx_description
1 polymer ?
#
loop_
_entity_poly.entity_id
_entity_poly.type
_entity_poly.pdbx_seq_one_letter_code
_entity_poly.pdbx_strand_id
1 'polypeptide(L)'
;MEQLRVPTIAAVTGGAIGGGLELALSCDIRIAAEDAFFVAAGVNVGLIMSTWRLPGLIGLGPAKAMLLTGEPCDAATALRTGLVREVVPADALLPAALATAHRIAGRSPLAVEATKAAVDRAVGQDRRTARAELVARCAELIRSRDHREAVRAFLQRRAPRFHRA
;
A
#
# COMPACT_ATOMS: atom_id res chain seq x y z
N MET A 1 4.39 9.17 -3.60
CA MET A 1 4.29 7.83 -4.24
C MET A 1 2.86 7.53 -4.72
N GLU A 2 1.84 8.02 -4.01
CA GLU A 2 0.40 7.91 -4.34
C GLU A 2 0.04 8.22 -5.81
N GLN A 3 0.62 9.27 -6.41
CA GLN A 3 0.32 9.65 -7.81
C GLN A 3 0.96 8.74 -8.88
N LEU A 4 1.81 7.79 -8.50
CA LEU A 4 2.40 6.84 -9.45
C LEU A 4 1.35 5.84 -9.93
N ARG A 5 1.29 5.63 -11.24
CA ARG A 5 0.41 4.64 -11.90
C ARG A 5 0.71 3.20 -11.51
N VAL A 6 1.90 2.94 -10.95
CA VAL A 6 2.34 1.62 -10.51
C VAL A 6 2.22 1.49 -9.00
N PRO A 7 1.92 0.29 -8.47
CA PRO A 7 2.02 0.04 -7.04
C PRO A 7 3.44 0.18 -6.53
N THR A 8 3.55 0.60 -5.28
CA THR A 8 4.78 0.95 -4.59
C THR A 8 4.84 0.18 -3.28
N ILE A 9 5.99 -0.43 -3.01
CA ILE A 9 6.21 -1.26 -1.83
C ILE A 9 7.40 -0.66 -1.08
N ALA A 10 7.18 -0.25 0.17
CA ALA A 10 8.24 0.11 1.09
C ALA A 10 8.75 -1.15 1.79
N ALA A 11 10.02 -1.48 1.57
CA ALA A 11 10.75 -2.50 2.31
C ALA A 11 11.60 -1.77 3.36
N VAL A 12 11.26 -1.91 4.64
CA VAL A 12 11.83 -1.09 5.72
C VAL A 12 12.70 -1.96 6.63
N THR A 13 13.97 -1.58 6.81
CA THR A 13 14.89 -2.14 7.82
C THR A 13 15.44 -1.00 8.66
N GLY A 14 15.74 -1.27 9.93
CA GLY A 14 16.14 -0.24 10.88
C GLY A 14 15.13 0.90 11.03
N GLY A 15 15.62 2.13 11.20
CA GLY A 15 14.76 3.28 11.55
C GLY A 15 14.10 3.97 10.35
N ALA A 16 12.76 3.95 10.30
CA ALA A 16 11.96 4.86 9.49
C ALA A 16 11.46 6.03 10.35
N ILE A 17 12.20 7.15 10.30
CA ILE A 17 12.03 8.28 11.22
C ILE A 17 11.63 9.54 10.43
N GLY A 18 10.60 10.25 10.88
CA GLY A 18 10.20 11.54 10.32
C GLY A 18 9.91 11.46 8.81
N GLY A 19 10.73 12.12 7.99
CA GLY A 19 10.61 12.06 6.53
C GLY A 19 10.70 10.63 5.95
N GLY A 20 11.50 9.76 6.56
CA GLY A 20 11.57 8.34 6.16
C GLY A 20 10.26 7.59 6.43
N LEU A 21 9.60 7.91 7.55
CA LEU A 21 8.25 7.40 7.83
C LEU A 21 7.23 7.95 6.83
N GLU A 22 7.23 9.25 6.53
CA GLU A 22 6.34 9.83 5.52
C GLU A 22 6.50 9.17 4.15
N LEU A 23 7.73 8.89 3.73
CA LEU A 23 7.99 8.18 2.48
C LEU A 23 7.35 6.78 2.51
N ALA A 24 7.59 6.01 3.56
CA ALA A 24 7.02 4.67 3.73
C ALA A 24 5.48 4.68 3.79
N LEU A 25 4.90 5.68 4.47
CA LEU A 25 3.45 5.87 4.56
C LEU A 25 2.82 6.25 3.22
N SER A 26 3.57 6.94 2.34
CA SER A 26 3.09 7.29 1.00
C SER A 26 3.08 6.11 0.03
N CYS A 27 3.77 5.01 0.35
CA CYS A 27 3.73 3.77 -0.44
C CYS A 27 2.40 3.02 -0.26
N ASP A 28 2.05 2.17 -1.21
CA ASP A 28 0.80 1.41 -1.14
C ASP A 28 0.89 0.27 -0.10
N ILE A 29 2.04 -0.41 -0.08
CA ILE A 29 2.31 -1.56 0.79
C ILE A 29 3.60 -1.30 1.59
N ARG A 30 3.63 -1.75 2.85
CA ARG A 30 4.82 -1.73 3.69
C ARG A 30 5.12 -3.14 4.20
N ILE A 31 6.37 -3.56 4.10
CA ILE A 31 6.92 -4.78 4.69
C ILE A 31 8.13 -4.36 5.53
N ALA A 32 8.25 -4.89 6.74
CA ALA A 32 9.33 -4.54 7.66
C ALA A 32 10.25 -5.73 7.92
N ALA A 33 11.52 -5.45 8.20
CA ALA A 33 12.40 -6.38 8.87
C ALA A 33 12.08 -6.44 10.37
N GLU A 34 12.49 -7.51 11.05
CA GLU A 34 12.35 -7.65 12.50
C GLU A 34 13.03 -6.52 13.29
N ASP A 35 14.11 -5.95 12.75
CA ASP A 35 14.86 -4.83 13.33
C ASP A 35 14.27 -3.45 13.02
N ALA A 36 13.17 -3.39 12.26
CA ALA A 36 12.59 -2.13 11.84
C ALA A 36 11.85 -1.42 12.99
N PHE A 37 11.94 -0.10 13.02
CA PHE A 37 11.16 0.74 13.93
C PHE A 37 10.73 2.04 13.26
N PHE A 38 9.61 2.57 13.71
CA PHE A 38 8.92 3.70 13.08
C PHE A 38 8.74 4.83 14.09
N VAL A 39 9.16 6.05 13.72
CA VAL A 39 9.08 7.20 14.63
C VAL A 39 8.44 8.39 13.92
N ALA A 40 7.32 8.85 14.47
CA ALA A 40 6.67 10.08 14.03
C ALA A 40 7.34 11.31 14.71
N ALA A 41 8.60 11.57 14.35
CA ALA A 41 9.48 12.50 15.05
C ALA A 41 9.15 14.00 14.84
N GLY A 42 8.01 14.36 14.24
CA GLY A 42 7.63 15.76 14.02
C GLY A 42 7.61 16.55 15.34
N VAL A 43 6.94 16.01 16.37
CA VAL A 43 6.84 16.66 17.68
C VAL A 43 8.18 16.78 18.40
N ASN A 44 9.11 15.86 18.15
CA ASN A 44 10.46 15.88 18.75
C ASN A 44 11.28 17.10 18.30
N VAL A 45 10.88 17.74 17.18
CA VAL A 45 11.54 18.92 16.60
C VAL A 45 10.59 20.12 16.46
N GLY A 46 9.45 20.12 17.17
CA GLY A 46 8.50 21.23 17.14
C GLY A 46 7.70 21.36 15.84
N LEU A 47 7.55 20.28 15.08
CA LEU A 47 6.79 20.21 13.83
C LEU A 47 5.60 19.25 13.94
N ILE A 48 4.78 19.21 12.90
CA ILE A 48 3.69 18.25 12.74
C ILE A 48 3.94 17.36 11.52
N MET A 49 3.36 16.17 11.50
CA MET A 49 3.42 15.25 10.36
C MET A 49 2.21 14.33 10.31
N SER A 50 2.03 13.62 9.20
CA SER A 50 1.11 12.49 9.03
C SER A 50 -0.32 12.63 9.55
N THR A 51 -0.96 13.78 9.30
CA THR A 51 -2.30 14.06 9.85
C THR A 51 -3.41 13.19 9.25
N TRP A 52 -3.21 12.61 8.07
CA TRP A 52 -4.17 11.70 7.43
C TRP A 52 -3.61 10.31 7.12
N ARG A 53 -2.32 10.19 6.74
CA ARG A 53 -1.76 8.89 6.32
C ARG A 53 -1.71 7.89 7.46
N LEU A 54 -1.02 8.24 8.55
CA LEU A 54 -0.87 7.34 9.68
C LEU A 54 -2.24 6.99 10.31
N PRO A 55 -3.14 7.95 10.61
CA PRO A 55 -4.47 7.62 11.12
C PRO A 55 -5.33 6.81 10.15
N GLY A 56 -5.20 7.03 8.84
CA GLY A 56 -5.88 6.26 7.81
C GLY A 56 -5.43 4.80 7.75
N LEU A 57 -4.22 4.50 8.21
CA LEU A 57 -3.66 3.14 8.21
C LEU A 57 -3.88 2.40 9.53
N ILE A 58 -3.62 3.04 10.67
CA ILE A 58 -3.64 2.37 11.99
C ILE A 58 -4.77 2.84 12.92
N GLY A 59 -5.67 3.68 12.41
CA GLY A 59 -6.75 4.29 13.18
C GLY A 59 -6.28 5.48 14.04
N LEU A 60 -7.25 6.28 14.50
CA LEU A 60 -6.99 7.54 15.20
C LEU A 60 -6.23 7.37 16.52
N GLY A 61 -6.54 6.35 17.32
CA GLY A 61 -5.95 6.16 18.65
C GLY A 61 -4.44 5.88 18.59
N PRO A 62 -4.02 4.76 17.98
CA PRO A 62 -2.60 4.43 17.84
C PRO A 62 -1.80 5.50 17.10
N ALA A 63 -2.39 6.11 16.05
CA ALA A 63 -1.73 7.18 15.32
C ALA A 63 -1.48 8.41 16.19
N LYS A 64 -2.47 8.85 16.98
CA LYS A 64 -2.28 9.97 17.91
C LYS A 64 -1.23 9.67 18.97
N ALA A 65 -1.19 8.44 19.50
CA ALA A 65 -0.14 8.06 20.45
C ALA A 65 1.25 8.26 19.81
N MET A 66 1.50 7.66 18.64
CA MET A 66 2.78 7.84 17.94
C MET A 66 3.08 9.30 17.59
N LEU A 67 2.09 10.04 17.07
CA LEU A 67 2.27 11.42 16.60
C LEU A 67 2.51 12.42 17.73
N LEU A 68 1.92 12.19 18.90
CA LEU A 68 2.00 13.11 20.04
C LEU A 68 3.16 12.79 20.97
N THR A 69 3.55 11.52 21.10
CA THR A 69 4.70 11.13 21.94
C THR A 69 6.01 11.17 21.17
N GLY A 70 5.98 10.94 19.84
CA GLY A 70 7.18 10.81 19.04
C GLY A 70 8.04 9.60 19.44
N GLU A 71 7.47 8.63 20.15
CA GLU A 71 8.14 7.41 20.59
C GLU A 71 8.29 6.39 19.44
N PRO A 72 9.32 5.52 19.48
CA PRO A 72 9.46 4.44 18.52
C PRO A 72 8.36 3.39 18.62
N CYS A 73 7.84 2.99 17.46
CA CYS A 73 6.97 1.82 17.29
C CYS A 73 7.78 0.69 16.63
N ASP A 74 7.93 -0.43 17.32
CA ASP A 74 8.66 -1.60 16.81
C ASP A 74 7.91 -2.34 15.68
N ALA A 75 8.61 -3.20 14.94
CA ALA A 75 8.05 -3.97 13.84
C ALA A 75 6.83 -4.82 14.26
N ALA A 76 6.87 -5.43 15.44
CA ALA A 76 5.77 -6.26 15.94
C ALA A 76 4.49 -5.45 16.22
N THR A 77 4.62 -4.27 16.80
CA THR A 77 3.51 -3.34 17.01
C THR A 77 3.03 -2.75 15.70
N ALA A 78 3.94 -2.41 14.79
CA ALA A 78 3.61 -1.97 13.45
C ALA A 78 2.76 -3.02 12.70
N LEU A 79 3.08 -4.31 12.84
CA LEU A 79 2.29 -5.39 12.26
C LEU A 79 0.90 -5.49 12.90
N ARG A 80 0.82 -5.49 14.23
CA ARG A 80 -0.44 -5.58 14.99
C ARG A 80 -1.40 -4.44 14.69
N THR A 81 -0.87 -3.24 14.49
CA THR A 81 -1.64 -2.02 14.21
C THR A 81 -2.02 -1.87 12.74
N GLY A 82 -1.45 -2.69 11.85
CA GLY A 82 -1.67 -2.61 10.41
C GLY A 82 -0.79 -1.58 9.69
N LEU A 83 0.19 -0.98 10.37
CA LEU A 83 1.16 -0.08 9.75
C LEU A 83 1.96 -0.81 8.67
N VAL A 84 2.39 -2.04 8.96
CA VAL A 84 3.05 -2.94 8.00
C VAL A 84 2.20 -4.18 7.78
N ARG A 85 2.25 -4.73 6.56
CA ARG A 85 1.50 -5.93 6.19
C ARG A 85 2.14 -7.21 6.70
N GLU A 86 3.46 -7.22 6.81
CA GLU A 86 4.30 -8.38 7.05
C GLU A 86 5.61 -7.94 7.70
N VAL A 87 6.14 -8.80 8.59
CA VAL A 87 7.45 -8.66 9.22
C VAL A 87 8.24 -9.93 8.95
N VAL A 88 9.48 -9.79 8.51
CA VAL A 88 10.38 -10.90 8.14
C VAL A 88 11.80 -10.66 8.68
N PRO A 89 12.66 -11.70 8.74
CA PRO A 89 14.08 -11.49 8.99
C PRO A 89 14.70 -10.49 8.00
N ALA A 90 15.72 -9.74 8.45
CA ALA A 90 16.30 -8.65 7.66
C ALA A 90 16.87 -9.10 6.30
N ASP A 91 17.46 -10.29 6.24
CA ASP A 91 17.98 -10.91 5.01
C ASP A 91 16.87 -11.37 4.04
N ALA A 92 15.66 -11.60 4.54
CA ALA A 92 14.48 -11.98 3.76
C ALA A 92 13.63 -10.78 3.31
N LEU A 93 13.92 -9.56 3.78
CA LEU A 93 13.12 -8.36 3.52
C LEU A 93 12.97 -8.05 2.02
N LEU A 94 14.08 -7.91 1.31
CA LEU A 94 14.05 -7.59 -0.13
C LEU A 94 13.40 -8.73 -0.95
N PRO A 95 13.74 -10.02 -0.73
CA PRO A 95 13.02 -11.13 -1.34
C PRO A 95 11.50 -11.09 -1.11
N ALA A 96 11.03 -10.80 0.11
CA ALA A 96 9.60 -10.71 0.43
C ALA A 96 8.90 -9.55 -0.32
N ALA A 97 9.55 -8.39 -0.38
CA ALA A 97 9.05 -7.24 -1.13
C ALA A 97 8.98 -7.52 -2.64
N LEU A 98 10.02 -8.12 -3.22
CA LEU A 98 10.04 -8.50 -4.63
C LEU A 98 9.02 -9.60 -4.93
N ALA A 99 8.84 -10.58 -4.05
CA ALA A 99 7.79 -11.59 -4.22
C ALA A 99 6.40 -10.95 -4.29
N THR A 100 6.12 -9.95 -3.45
CA THR A 100 4.89 -9.17 -3.52
C THR A 100 4.79 -8.38 -4.82
N ALA A 101 5.87 -7.73 -5.26
CA ALA A 101 5.93 -7.02 -6.53
C ALA A 101 5.65 -7.96 -7.72
N HIS A 102 6.25 -9.15 -7.74
CA HIS A 102 6.03 -10.15 -8.79
C HIS A 102 4.60 -10.67 -8.81
N ARG A 103 3.98 -10.89 -7.64
CA ARG A 103 2.56 -11.26 -7.55
C ARG A 103 1.66 -10.20 -8.18
N ILE A 104 1.96 -8.92 -7.93
CA ILE A 104 1.22 -7.78 -8.52
C ILE A 104 1.48 -7.69 -10.02
N ALA A 105 2.73 -7.83 -10.45
CA ALA A 105 3.14 -7.78 -11.87
C ALA A 105 2.51 -8.92 -12.70
N GLY A 106 2.14 -10.04 -12.07
CA GLY A 106 1.39 -11.14 -12.70
C GLY A 106 -0.12 -10.89 -12.84
N ARG A 107 -0.62 -9.69 -12.52
CA ARG A 107 -2.03 -9.28 -12.70
C ARG A 107 -2.19 -8.35 -13.89
N SER A 108 -3.44 -8.11 -14.30
CA SER A 108 -3.75 -7.14 -15.36
C SER A 108 -3.21 -5.75 -14.98
N PRO A 109 -2.29 -5.17 -15.76
CA PRO A 109 -1.76 -3.83 -15.47
C PRO A 109 -2.86 -2.77 -15.40
N LEU A 110 -3.84 -2.85 -16.31
CA LEU A 110 -4.98 -1.93 -16.33
C LEU A 110 -5.84 -2.05 -15.07
N ALA A 111 -6.11 -3.28 -14.63
CA ALA A 111 -6.89 -3.51 -13.41
C ALA A 111 -6.14 -3.03 -12.17
N VAL A 112 -4.84 -3.31 -12.06
CA VAL A 112 -4.00 -2.87 -10.94
C VAL A 112 -3.96 -1.35 -10.82
N GLU A 113 -3.70 -0.64 -11.93
CA GLU A 113 -3.67 0.82 -11.98
C GLU A 113 -5.03 1.42 -11.62
N ALA A 114 -6.11 0.88 -12.18
CA ALA A 114 -7.47 1.33 -11.89
C ALA A 114 -7.87 1.08 -10.43
N THR A 115 -7.49 -0.07 -9.86
CA THR A 115 -7.75 -0.39 -8.45
C THR A 115 -7.02 0.57 -7.53
N LYS A 116 -5.72 0.80 -7.73
CA LYS A 116 -4.96 1.76 -6.93
C LYS A 116 -5.62 3.14 -6.95
N ALA A 117 -5.86 3.67 -8.16
CA ALA A 117 -6.40 5.01 -8.32
C ALA A 117 -7.83 5.16 -7.74
N ALA A 118 -8.66 4.12 -7.84
CA ALA A 118 -10.02 4.14 -7.28
C ALA A 118 -10.03 4.05 -5.75
N VAL A 119 -9.14 3.24 -5.16
CA VAL A 119 -8.99 3.14 -3.70
C VAL A 119 -8.52 4.48 -3.13
N ASP A 120 -7.49 5.09 -3.73
CA ASP A 120 -6.94 6.36 -3.26
C ASP A 120 -7.98 7.48 -3.35
N ARG A 121 -8.77 7.53 -4.42
CA ARG A 121 -9.85 8.52 -4.58
C ARG A 121 -11.02 8.29 -3.65
N ALA A 122 -11.34 7.04 -3.33
CA ALA A 122 -12.44 6.71 -2.43
C ALA A 122 -12.20 7.22 -1.01
N VAL A 123 -10.94 7.44 -0.61
CA VAL A 123 -10.60 8.03 0.69
C VAL A 123 -11.13 9.47 0.75
N GLY A 124 -12.09 9.72 1.64
CA GLY A 124 -12.72 11.04 1.80
C GLY A 124 -13.90 11.31 0.87
N GLN A 125 -14.25 10.39 -0.03
CA GLN A 125 -15.46 10.46 -0.85
C GLN A 125 -16.68 9.84 -0.15
N ASP A 126 -17.87 10.31 -0.49
CA ASP A 126 -19.09 9.63 -0.09
C ASP A 126 -19.26 8.29 -0.83
N ARG A 127 -19.94 7.34 -0.18
CA ARG A 127 -20.10 5.98 -0.72
C ARG A 127 -20.82 5.93 -2.07
N ARG A 128 -21.73 6.87 -2.36
CA ARG A 128 -22.47 6.89 -3.62
C ARG A 128 -21.53 7.28 -4.77
N THR A 129 -20.71 8.30 -4.57
CA THR A 129 -19.70 8.73 -5.55
C THR A 129 -18.65 7.65 -5.78
N ALA A 130 -18.09 7.06 -4.71
CA ALA A 130 -17.13 5.97 -4.83
C ALA A 130 -17.71 4.75 -5.55
N ARG A 131 -19.00 4.42 -5.31
CA ARG A 131 -19.69 3.33 -6.01
C ARG A 131 -19.89 3.62 -7.50
N ALA A 132 -20.26 4.85 -7.86
CA ALA A 132 -20.43 5.24 -9.26
C ALA A 132 -19.10 5.12 -10.02
N GLU A 133 -18.00 5.57 -9.42
CA GLU A 133 -16.66 5.42 -10.01
C GLU A 133 -16.28 3.94 -10.19
N LEU A 134 -16.48 3.11 -9.16
CA LEU A 134 -16.21 1.66 -9.24
C LEU A 134 -16.95 1.01 -10.41
N VAL A 135 -18.25 1.32 -10.57
CA VAL A 135 -19.07 0.76 -11.67
C VAL A 135 -18.54 1.20 -13.03
N ALA A 136 -18.21 2.49 -13.19
CA ALA A 136 -17.66 3.01 -14.44
C ALA A 136 -16.32 2.34 -14.80
N ARG A 137 -15.40 2.20 -13.83
CA ARG A 137 -14.11 1.52 -14.03
C ARG A 137 -14.28 0.04 -14.36
N CYS A 138 -15.21 -0.66 -13.71
CA CYS A 138 -15.53 -2.05 -14.06
C CYS A 138 -16.04 -2.16 -15.51
N ALA A 139 -16.95 -1.27 -15.94
CA ALA A 139 -17.47 -1.26 -17.30
C ALA A 139 -16.38 -0.96 -18.36
N GLU A 140 -15.36 -0.16 -18.02
CA GLU A 140 -14.15 0.02 -18.83
C GLU A 140 -13.32 -1.27 -18.92
N LEU A 141 -13.00 -1.87 -17.77
CA LEU A 141 -12.12 -3.03 -17.69
C LEU A 141 -12.71 -4.29 -18.34
N ILE A 142 -14.03 -4.51 -18.26
CA ILE A 142 -14.71 -5.64 -18.91
C ILE A 142 -14.47 -5.65 -20.43
N ARG A 143 -14.32 -4.48 -21.04
CA ARG A 143 -14.07 -4.35 -22.48
C ARG A 143 -12.60 -4.54 -22.87
N SER A 144 -11.69 -4.63 -21.90
CA SER A 144 -10.24 -4.71 -22.13
C SER A 144 -9.80 -6.08 -22.68
N ARG A 145 -8.63 -6.09 -23.33
CA ARG A 145 -7.98 -7.33 -23.77
C ARG A 145 -7.59 -8.22 -22.59
N ASP A 146 -7.13 -7.61 -21.50
CA ASP A 146 -6.76 -8.30 -20.27
C ASP A 146 -7.94 -9.07 -19.68
N HIS A 147 -9.13 -8.48 -19.64
CA HIS A 147 -10.31 -9.19 -19.13
C HIS A 147 -10.65 -10.42 -19.99
N ARG A 148 -10.64 -10.26 -21.32
CA ARG A 148 -10.88 -11.39 -22.24
C ARG A 148 -9.85 -12.51 -22.08
N GLU A 149 -8.58 -12.15 -21.90
CA GLU A 149 -7.50 -13.11 -21.64
C GLU A 149 -7.66 -13.79 -20.27
N ALA A 150 -8.01 -13.04 -19.22
CA ALA A 150 -8.25 -13.61 -17.90
C ALA A 150 -9.37 -14.66 -17.94
N VAL A 151 -10.50 -14.34 -18.58
CA VAL A 151 -11.62 -15.26 -18.75
C VAL A 151 -11.19 -16.50 -19.55
N ARG A 152 -10.48 -16.31 -20.67
CA ARG A 152 -9.98 -17.43 -21.49
C ARG A 152 -9.02 -18.33 -20.71
N ALA A 153 -8.04 -17.75 -20.02
CA ALA A 153 -7.05 -18.47 -19.25
C ALA A 153 -7.69 -19.27 -18.11
N PHE A 154 -8.69 -18.67 -17.44
CA PHE A 154 -9.48 -19.34 -16.40
C PHE A 154 -10.22 -20.56 -16.95
N LEU A 155 -10.96 -20.41 -18.05
CA LEU A 155 -11.67 -21.53 -18.70
C LEU A 155 -10.72 -22.64 -19.16
N GLN A 156 -9.50 -22.27 -19.57
CA GLN A 156 -8.46 -23.19 -20.03
C GLN A 156 -7.55 -23.72 -18.90
N ARG A 157 -7.79 -23.35 -17.64
CA ARG A 157 -6.98 -23.72 -16.46
C ARG A 157 -5.48 -23.46 -16.63
N ARG A 158 -5.13 -22.33 -17.26
CA ARG A 158 -3.74 -21.87 -17.43
C ARG A 158 -3.53 -20.50 -16.80
N ALA A 159 -2.27 -20.12 -16.60
CA ALA A 159 -1.94 -18.77 -16.19
C ALA A 159 -2.29 -17.76 -17.32
N PRO A 160 -2.91 -16.60 -16.99
CA PRO A 160 -3.16 -15.55 -17.96
C PRO A 160 -1.86 -14.84 -18.34
N ARG A 161 -1.80 -14.34 -19.58
CA ARG A 161 -0.68 -13.52 -20.07
C ARG A 161 -1.17 -12.10 -20.34
N PHE A 162 -0.91 -11.21 -19.41
CA PHE A 162 -1.25 -9.80 -19.56
C PHE A 162 -0.12 -9.06 -20.28
N HIS A 163 -0.49 -8.16 -21.19
CA HIS A 163 0.45 -7.32 -21.91
C HIS A 163 -0.01 -5.87 -21.75
N ARG A 164 0.92 -4.97 -21.43
CA ARG A 164 0.66 -3.54 -21.50
C ARG A 164 0.62 -3.16 -22.99
N ALA A 165 -0.58 -3.08 -23.56
CA ALA A 165 -0.81 -2.58 -24.90
C ALA A 165 -0.87 -1.04 -24.91
#